data_AF-A0A3B9MKJ3-F1
#
_entry.id   AF-A0A3B9MKJ3-F1
#
_cell.length_a   1.000
_cell.length_b   1.000
_cell.length_c   1.000
_cell.angle_alpha   90.00
_cell.angle_beta   90.00
_cell.angle_gamma   90.00
#
_symmetry.space_group_name_H-M   'P 1'
#
loop_
_entity.id
_entity.type
_entity.pdbx_description
1 polymer ?
#
loop_
_entity_poly.entity_id
_entity_poly.type
_entity_poly.pdbx_seq_one_letter_code
_entity_poly.pdbx_strand_id
1 'polypeptide(L)' 'TTGNNNTADGDLALALNETGSDNTAVGSEALRSNRTGSNNVGLGVLAGASITTGSNDIDIGTEG' A
#
# COMPACT_ATOMS: atom_id res chain seq x y z
N THR A 1 7.29 10.04 1.54
CA THR A 1 7.66 8.86 2.36
C THR A 1 9.03 9.08 2.97
N THR A 2 9.19 8.79 4.26
CA THR A 2 10.47 8.57 4.93
C THR A 2 10.74 7.08 5.16
N GLY A 3 9.75 6.22 4.93
CA GLY A 3 9.92 4.77 4.87
C GLY A 3 10.66 4.30 3.61
N ASN A 4 11.37 3.18 3.74
CA ASN A 4 12.30 2.67 2.72
C ASN A 4 11.76 1.39 2.05
N ASN A 5 12.38 0.99 0.93
CA ASN A 5 12.11 -0.28 0.22
C ASN A 5 10.64 -0.51 -0.18
N ASN A 6 9.92 0.56 -0.49
CA ASN A 6 8.55 0.44 -0.98
C ASN A 6 8.55 0.28 -2.51
N THR A 7 7.75 -0.65 -3.02
CA THR A 7 7.42 -0.75 -4.45
C THR A 7 6.04 -0.18 -4.67
N ALA A 8 5.90 0.82 -5.53
CA ALA A 8 4.63 1.45 -5.89
C ALA A 8 4.51 1.52 -7.42
N ASP A 9 3.62 0.72 -7.99
CA ASP A 9 3.35 0.66 -9.43
C ASP A 9 1.85 0.86 -9.68
N GLY A 10 1.49 1.96 -10.34
CA GLY A 10 0.11 2.37 -10.56
C GLY A 10 -0.17 3.80 -10.10
N ASP A 11 -1.25 4.39 -10.63
CA ASP A 11 -1.65 5.74 -10.23
C ASP A 11 -2.00 5.77 -8.73
N LEU A 12 -1.46 6.74 -7.99
CA LEU A 12 -1.67 6.92 -6.55
C LEU A 12 -1.33 5.71 -5.64
N ALA A 13 -0.59 4.71 -6.12
CA ALA A 13 -0.11 3.61 -5.29
C ALA A 13 0.79 4.14 -4.15
N LEU A 14 0.52 3.75 -2.90
CA LEU A 14 1.22 4.23 -1.69
C LEU A 14 1.28 5.77 -1.52
N ALA A 15 0.37 6.53 -2.14
CA ALA A 15 0.46 7.99 -2.19
C ALA A 15 0.48 8.67 -0.80
N LEU A 16 -0.21 8.11 0.20
CA LEU A 16 -0.28 8.66 1.56
C LEU A 16 0.69 7.99 2.54
N ASN A 17 1.67 7.21 2.06
CA ASN A 17 2.66 6.61 2.94
C ASN A 17 3.61 7.67 3.52
N GLU A 18 3.61 7.78 4.84
CA GLU A 18 4.47 8.68 5.61
C GLU A 18 5.74 7.96 6.02
N THR A 19 5.65 6.91 6.85
CA THR A 19 6.83 6.24 7.46
C THR A 19 6.90 4.72 7.22
N GLY A 20 5.90 4.12 6.59
CA GLY A 20 5.83 2.68 6.35
C GLY A 20 6.91 2.18 5.40
N SER A 21 7.57 1.07 5.75
CA SER A 21 8.65 0.47 4.96
C SER A 21 8.29 -0.92 4.43
N ASP A 22 9.01 -1.37 3.40
CA ASP A 22 8.91 -2.73 2.85
C ASP A 22 7.48 -3.09 2.35
N ASN A 23 6.72 -2.11 1.85
CA ASN A 23 5.41 -2.34 1.25
C ASN A 23 5.51 -2.57 -0.26
N THR A 24 4.68 -3.46 -0.81
CA THR A 24 4.53 -3.67 -2.25
C THR A 24 3.10 -3.32 -2.66
N ALA A 25 2.92 -2.27 -3.46
CA ALA A 25 1.65 -1.82 -4.00
C ALA A 25 1.70 -1.85 -5.53
N VAL A 26 0.87 -2.69 -6.15
CA VAL A 26 0.77 -2.84 -7.61
C VAL A 26 -0.70 -2.75 -8.01
N GLY A 27 -1.07 -1.65 -8.66
CA GLY A 27 -2.44 -1.33 -9.06
C GLY A 27 -2.80 0.12 -8.73
N SER A 28 -3.78 0.67 -9.47
CA SER A 28 -4.29 2.02 -9.20
C SER A 28 -4.84 2.10 -7.77
N GLU A 29 -4.38 3.08 -7.00
CA GLU A 29 -4.71 3.31 -5.59
C GLU A 29 -4.41 2.13 -4.64
N ALA A 30 -3.56 1.18 -5.03
CA ALA A 30 -3.12 0.10 -4.14
C ALA A 30 -2.38 0.68 -2.91
N LEU A 31 -2.78 0.25 -1.70
CA LEU A 31 -2.28 0.74 -0.41
C LEU A 31 -2.28 2.28 -0.28
N ARG A 32 -3.17 2.99 -1.00
CA ARG A 32 -3.17 4.46 -1.07
C ARG A 32 -3.12 5.13 0.30
N SER A 33 -3.86 4.61 1.27
CA SER A 33 -4.03 5.22 2.60
C SER A 33 -3.03 4.73 3.66
N ASN A 34 -2.08 3.85 3.32
CA ASN A 34 -1.17 3.26 4.31
C ASN A 34 -0.13 4.28 4.78
N ARG A 35 -0.38 4.96 5.90
CA ARG A 35 0.46 6.05 6.44
C ARG A 35 1.71 5.55 7.14
N THR A 36 1.59 4.54 8.01
CA THR A 36 2.71 4.09 8.85
C THR A 36 2.95 2.58 8.84
N GLY A 37 2.07 1.83 8.18
CA GLY A 37 2.13 0.37 8.11
C GLY A 37 3.28 -0.14 7.27
N SER A 38 3.89 -1.24 7.70
CA SER A 38 5.05 -1.85 7.02
C SER A 38 4.79 -3.31 6.65
N ASN A 39 5.55 -3.82 5.68
CA ASN A 39 5.45 -5.20 5.19
C ASN A 39 4.06 -5.57 4.62
N ASN A 40 3.34 -4.62 4.03
CA ASN A 40 2.04 -4.89 3.40
C ASN A 40 2.22 -5.20 1.91
N VAL A 41 1.39 -6.10 1.38
CA VAL A 41 1.32 -6.41 -0.05
C VAL A 41 -0.09 -6.10 -0.54
N GLY A 42 -0.23 -5.13 -1.44
CA GLY A 42 -1.46 -4.79 -2.15
C GLY A 42 -1.31 -5.04 -3.65
N LEU A 43 -2.05 -5.99 -4.21
CA LEU A 43 -2.03 -6.33 -5.63
C LEU A 43 -3.43 -6.23 -6.24
N GLY A 44 -3.70 -5.18 -7.01
CA GLY A 44 -5.00 -4.89 -7.63
C GLY A 44 -5.39 -3.43 -7.50
N VAL A 45 -6.39 -3.00 -8.27
CA VAL A 45 -6.98 -1.66 -8.11
C VAL A 45 -7.63 -1.56 -6.73
N LEU A 46 -7.29 -0.55 -5.93
CA LEU A 46 -7.76 -0.34 -4.55
C LEU A 46 -7.39 -1.44 -3.52
N ALA A 47 -6.50 -2.38 -3.86
CA ALA A 47 -6.06 -3.41 -2.92
C ALA A 47 -5.46 -2.78 -1.65
N GLY A 48 -6.03 -3.09 -0.48
CA GLY A 48 -5.59 -2.54 0.80
C GLY A 48 -5.72 -1.01 0.94
N ALA A 49 -6.60 -0.37 0.17
CA ALA A 49 -6.81 1.08 0.23
C ALA A 49 -7.32 1.58 1.60
N SER A 50 -7.89 0.69 2.42
CA SER A 50 -8.36 0.97 3.79
C SER A 50 -7.28 0.77 4.87
N ILE A 51 -6.15 0.14 4.53
CA ILE A 51 -5.02 -0.03 5.45
C ILE A 51 -4.42 1.35 5.70
N THR A 52 -4.46 1.79 6.96
CA THR A 52 -3.96 3.11 7.38
C THR A 52 -2.70 3.01 8.22
N THR A 53 -2.66 2.06 9.17
CA THR A 53 -1.50 1.81 10.04
C THR A 53 -1.19 0.32 10.21
N GLY A 54 -2.00 -0.56 9.62
CA GLY A 54 -1.84 -2.02 9.66
C GLY A 54 -0.53 -2.48 9.02
N SER A 55 0.04 -3.58 9.52
CA SER A 55 1.33 -4.10 9.05
C SER A 55 1.25 -5.61 8.90
N ASN A 56 1.97 -6.15 7.93
CA ASN A 56 1.97 -7.57 7.58
C ASN A 56 0.64 -8.07 7.00
N ASP A 57 -0.06 -7.19 6.29
CA ASP A 57 -1.31 -7.50 5.60
C ASP A 57 -1.05 -7.90 4.13
N ILE A 58 -1.86 -8.82 3.61
CA ILE A 58 -1.84 -9.21 2.19
C ILE A 58 -3.25 -9.01 1.64
N ASP A 59 -3.40 -8.04 0.72
CA ASP A 59 -4.63 -7.77 -0.01
C ASP A 59 -4.40 -8.00 -1.51
N ILE A 60 -5.20 -8.88 -2.10
CA ILE A 60 -5.10 -9.25 -3.51
C ILE A 60 -6.49 -9.19 -4.14
N GLY A 61 -6.61 -8.47 -5.25
CA GLY A 61 -7.85 -8.22 -5.96
C GLY A 61 -8.33 -6.78 -5.82
N THR A 62 -9.46 -6.48 -6.43
CA THR A 62 -10.11 -5.17 -6.28
C THR A 62 -11.13 -5.22 -5.15
N GLU A 63 -11.27 -4.12 -4.40
CA GLU A 63 -12.44 -3.93 -3.54
C GLU A 63 -13.69 -4.09 -4.44
N GLY A 64 -14.55 -5.05 -4.10
CA GLY A 64 -15.77 -5.38 -4.85
C GLY A 64 -16.96 -4.54 -4.40
#